data_AF-A0A1Z5K227-F1
#
_entry.id   AF-A0A1Z5K227-F1
#
_cell.length_a   1.000
_cell.length_b   1.000
_cell.length_c   1.000
_cell.angle_alpha   90.00
_cell.angle_beta   90.00
_cell.angle_gamma   90.00
#
_symmetry.space_group_name_H-M   'P 1'
#
loop_
_entity.id
_entity.type
_entity.pdbx_description
1 polymer ?
#
loop_
_entity_poly.entity_id
_entity_poly.type
_entity_poly.pdbx_seq_one_letter_code
_entity_poly.pdbx_strand_id
1 'polypeptide(L)'
;MRLISQNSLFVLLALNALIHCIASTEEATIDLDGIATEAVSDAIPQSPDITATDVDSQESKVEATQQDSGEEKHEELPLQSGPFIDLFGPVLLSLEMLDETHAQLAPQLTNDALKGKKVVGLYFSADWCGPCRQFTPELNSFYSKMNKRRGRKDEFEIVWVSRCRDTNSYGQYFTQMGGWLALPPEEAMGQRGAWLGEKFKVKSIPTLVLLDDLGNVITLDGRNKIPQDKAGIGFPWRNPIASLYMALVPRTLRLMVKSQLIDVKDRLLGQIGRILRPGSAKVA
;
A
#
# COMPACT_ATOMS: atom_id res chain seq x y z
N MET A 1 -23.65 -5.26 -46.75
CA MET A 1 -24.51 -5.47 -45.56
C MET A 1 -23.86 -6.51 -44.67
N ARG A 2 -23.21 -6.10 -43.56
CA ARG A 2 -22.62 -7.03 -42.59
C ARG A 2 -23.64 -7.27 -41.48
N LEU A 3 -24.13 -8.51 -41.36
CA LEU A 3 -24.96 -8.94 -40.24
C LEU A 3 -24.10 -8.92 -38.97
N ILE A 4 -24.37 -7.97 -38.08
CA ILE A 4 -23.95 -8.05 -36.68
C ILE A 4 -24.84 -9.10 -36.03
N SER A 5 -24.25 -10.22 -35.64
CA SER A 5 -24.93 -11.30 -34.92
C SER A 5 -25.68 -10.73 -33.71
N GLN A 6 -26.95 -11.08 -33.57
CA GLN A 6 -27.84 -10.62 -32.48
C GLN A 6 -27.25 -10.91 -31.07
N ASN A 7 -26.34 -11.87 -30.94
CA ASN A 7 -25.64 -12.15 -29.68
C ASN A 7 -24.67 -11.04 -29.25
N SER A 8 -24.09 -10.29 -30.19
CA SER A 8 -23.14 -9.22 -29.88
C SER A 8 -23.84 -7.98 -29.30
N LEU A 9 -25.05 -7.70 -29.78
CA LEU A 9 -25.86 -6.59 -29.32
C LEU A 9 -26.42 -6.84 -27.90
N PHE A 10 -26.80 -8.08 -27.60
CA PHE A 10 -27.24 -8.49 -26.27
C PHE A 10 -26.13 -8.38 -25.21
N VAL A 11 -24.89 -8.75 -25.57
CA VAL A 11 -23.74 -8.63 -24.67
C VAL A 11 -23.42 -7.16 -24.38
N LEU A 12 -23.46 -6.28 -25.39
CA LEU A 12 -23.26 -4.85 -25.18
C LEU A 12 -24.37 -4.22 -24.32
N LEU A 13 -25.62 -4.62 -24.53
CA LEU A 13 -26.76 -4.14 -23.73
C LEU A 13 -26.66 -4.60 -22.26
N ALA A 14 -26.23 -5.84 -22.02
CA ALA A 14 -26.02 -6.35 -20.67
C ALA A 14 -24.86 -5.65 -19.94
N LEU A 15 -23.77 -5.33 -20.65
CA LEU A 15 -22.64 -4.57 -20.11
C LEU A 15 -23.05 -3.12 -19.76
N ASN A 16 -23.84 -2.46 -20.60
CA ASN A 16 -24.35 -1.11 -20.31
C ASN A 16 -25.32 -1.08 -19.12
N ALA A 17 -26.18 -2.10 -18.98
CA ALA A 17 -27.08 -2.21 -17.84
C ALA A 17 -26.32 -2.40 -16.51
N LEU A 18 -25.21 -3.16 -16.54
CA LEU A 18 -24.36 -3.36 -15.36
C LEU A 18 -23.62 -2.07 -14.96
N ILE A 19 -23.15 -1.29 -15.94
CA ILE A 19 -22.48 -0.01 -15.72
C ILE A 19 -23.45 1.01 -15.07
N HIS A 20 -24.70 1.08 -15.54
CA HIS A 20 -25.72 1.95 -14.95
C HIS A 20 -26.13 1.54 -13.54
N CYS A 21 -26.15 0.23 -13.24
CA CYS A 21 -26.53 -0.27 -11.92
C CYS A 21 -25.47 0.07 -10.85
N ILE A 22 -24.18 0.06 -11.22
CA ILE A 22 -23.07 0.40 -10.32
C ILE A 22 -23.07 1.90 -9.97
N ALA A 23 -23.39 2.76 -10.94
CA ALA A 23 -23.45 4.21 -10.75
C ALA A 23 -24.58 4.67 -9.80
N SER A 24 -25.62 3.85 -9.60
CA SER A 24 -26.79 4.23 -8.79
C SER A 24 -26.61 3.99 -7.28
N THR A 25 -25.48 3.44 -6.82
CA THR A 25 -25.30 3.03 -5.41
C THR A 25 -24.46 4.01 -4.56
N GLU A 26 -24.07 5.16 -5.10
CA GLU A 26 -23.24 6.15 -4.38
C GLU A 26 -24.03 7.27 -3.66
N GLU A 27 -25.36 7.37 -3.81
CA GLU A 27 -26.17 8.38 -3.12
C GLU A 27 -27.02 7.78 -2.00
N ALA A 28 -26.41 7.57 -0.83
CA ALA A 28 -27.14 7.45 0.44
C ALA A 28 -26.23 7.85 1.61
N THR A 29 -26.04 9.17 1.80
CA THR A 29 -25.50 9.74 3.04
C THR A 29 -26.66 10.16 3.94
N ILE A 30 -26.67 9.64 5.18
CA ILE A 30 -27.59 10.06 6.26
C ILE A 30 -26.83 11.05 7.15
N ASP A 31 -27.41 12.24 7.27
CA ASP A 31 -27.08 13.30 8.22
C ASP A 31 -27.33 12.88 9.66
N LEU A 32 -26.42 13.25 10.58
CA LEU A 32 -26.74 13.60 11.96
C LEU A 32 -25.73 14.64 12.48
N ASP A 33 -26.17 15.89 12.54
CA ASP A 33 -25.55 17.00 13.25
C ASP A 33 -25.87 16.97 14.75
N GLY A 34 -24.90 17.47 15.55
CA GLY A 34 -25.17 18.21 16.78
C GLY A 34 -24.80 17.54 18.11
N ILE A 35 -23.79 18.10 18.80
CA ILE A 35 -23.94 18.78 20.11
C ILE A 35 -22.59 19.35 20.60
N ALA A 36 -22.61 20.65 20.93
CA ALA A 36 -21.85 21.45 21.92
C ALA A 36 -20.30 21.35 21.96
N THR A 37 -19.54 22.39 21.57
CA THR A 37 -19.16 23.59 22.36
C THR A 37 -18.55 23.30 23.74
N GLU A 38 -17.25 23.56 23.90
CA GLU A 38 -16.76 24.58 24.84
C GLU A 38 -15.25 24.83 24.64
N ALA A 39 -14.89 26.11 24.60
CA ALA A 39 -13.53 26.62 24.60
C ALA A 39 -13.11 26.87 26.05
N VAL A 40 -11.85 26.57 26.39
CA VAL A 40 -11.18 27.18 27.56
C VAL A 40 -9.77 27.57 27.15
N SER A 41 -9.48 28.83 27.41
CA SER A 41 -8.25 29.56 27.18
C SER A 41 -7.30 29.45 28.38
N ASP A 42 -6.07 29.86 28.11
CA ASP A 42 -5.11 30.53 28.99
C ASP A 42 -4.27 29.77 30.04
N ALA A 43 -3.00 30.21 30.01
CA ALA A 43 -2.11 30.49 31.15
C ALA A 43 -0.84 29.62 31.29
N ILE A 44 0.25 30.27 30.88
CA ILE A 44 1.65 30.11 31.30
C ILE A 44 1.77 30.24 32.84
N PRO A 45 2.74 29.56 33.47
CA PRO A 45 3.69 30.32 34.28
C PRO A 45 5.16 29.89 34.11
N GLN A 46 6.02 30.81 34.56
CA GLN A 46 7.45 30.96 34.35
C GLN A 46 8.35 29.99 35.15
N SER A 47 9.63 30.03 34.76
CA SER A 47 10.85 29.41 35.31
C SER A 47 11.18 29.77 36.77
N PRO A 48 12.23 29.15 37.36
CA PRO A 48 13.60 29.71 37.34
C PRO A 48 14.69 28.63 37.09
N ASP A 49 15.69 28.84 36.21
CA ASP A 49 17.00 29.51 36.40
C ASP A 49 17.94 28.82 37.40
N ILE A 50 19.00 28.13 36.91
CA ILE A 50 20.31 27.98 37.60
C ILE A 50 21.46 27.81 36.55
N THR A 51 22.17 28.91 36.35
CA THR A 51 23.64 29.11 36.15
C THR A 51 24.44 28.45 35.02
N ALA A 52 25.11 29.34 34.28
CA ALA A 52 26.29 29.12 33.45
C ALA A 52 27.59 28.93 34.26
N THR A 53 28.52 28.16 33.70
CA THR A 53 29.96 28.31 33.88
C THR A 53 30.67 28.02 32.55
N ASP A 54 31.56 28.94 32.20
CA ASP A 54 32.32 29.07 30.95
C ASP A 54 33.60 28.21 30.86
N VAL A 55 34.18 28.22 29.65
CA VAL A 55 35.61 28.07 29.26
C VAL A 55 36.16 26.64 29.09
N ASP A 56 36.45 26.22 27.85
CA ASP A 56 37.80 26.38 27.27
C ASP A 56 37.85 26.03 25.78
N SER A 57 38.68 26.79 25.05
CA SER A 57 38.93 26.71 23.62
C SER A 57 40.32 26.12 23.40
N GLN A 58 40.48 25.05 22.64
CA GLN A 58 41.73 24.79 21.91
C GLN A 58 41.49 24.16 20.55
N GLU A 59 41.91 24.88 19.52
CA GLU A 59 42.20 24.39 18.17
C GLU A 59 43.29 23.32 18.20
N SER A 60 43.12 22.26 17.40
CA SER A 60 44.25 21.68 16.69
C SER A 60 43.82 20.97 15.41
N LYS A 61 44.26 21.56 14.30
CA LYS A 61 44.90 20.90 13.16
C LYS A 61 44.03 20.03 12.24
N VAL A 62 43.62 20.71 11.18
CA VAL A 62 43.27 20.20 9.85
C VAL A 62 44.31 19.18 9.37
N GLU A 63 43.90 17.95 9.14
CA GLU A 63 44.65 16.97 8.34
C GLU A 63 43.70 16.42 7.28
N ALA A 64 43.97 16.82 6.04
CA ALA A 64 43.20 16.52 4.87
C ALA A 64 43.17 15.00 4.62
N THR A 65 42.03 14.38 4.93
CA THR A 65 41.72 13.05 4.39
C THR A 65 40.86 13.26 3.16
N GLN A 66 41.40 12.76 2.06
CA GLN A 66 40.87 12.82 0.71
C GLN A 66 39.37 12.49 0.70
N GLN A 67 38.58 13.41 0.17
CA GLN A 67 37.25 13.13 -0.33
C GLN A 67 37.42 12.15 -1.49
N ASP A 68 37.33 10.85 -1.18
CA ASP A 68 36.95 9.85 -2.17
C ASP A 68 35.49 10.16 -2.51
N SER A 69 35.32 10.86 -3.63
CA SER A 69 34.05 11.01 -4.31
C SER A 69 33.62 9.62 -4.73
N GLY A 70 32.98 8.90 -3.80
CA GLY A 70 32.21 7.71 -4.06
C GLY A 70 31.16 8.08 -5.07
N GLU A 71 31.47 7.77 -6.33
CA GLU A 71 30.58 7.83 -7.46
C GLU A 71 29.34 7.01 -7.07
N GLU A 72 28.24 7.70 -6.73
CA GLU A 72 26.91 7.07 -6.64
C GLU A 72 26.63 6.53 -8.04
N LYS A 73 27.04 5.28 -8.26
CA LYS A 73 26.53 4.49 -9.37
C LYS A 73 25.04 4.40 -9.13
N HIS A 74 24.30 5.28 -9.80
CA HIS A 74 22.89 5.08 -10.08
C HIS A 74 22.80 3.75 -10.84
N GLU A 75 22.65 2.66 -10.10
CA GLU A 75 22.32 1.37 -10.65
C GLU A 75 20.95 1.53 -11.28
N GLU A 76 20.93 1.65 -12.61
CA GLU A 76 19.70 1.85 -13.37
C GLU A 76 18.84 0.61 -13.18
N LEU A 77 17.84 0.72 -12.30
CA LEU A 77 16.95 -0.38 -11.97
C LEU A 77 16.29 -0.88 -13.27
N PRO A 78 16.17 -2.20 -13.45
CA PRO A 78 15.59 -2.75 -14.66
C PRO A 78 14.15 -2.23 -14.83
N LEU A 79 13.80 -1.90 -16.06
CA LEU A 79 12.47 -1.40 -16.40
C LEU A 79 11.41 -2.45 -16.02
N GLN A 80 10.59 -2.13 -15.02
CA GLN A 80 9.48 -2.96 -14.58
C GLN A 80 8.16 -2.34 -14.98
N SER A 81 7.19 -3.18 -15.35
CA SER A 81 5.80 -2.76 -15.59
C SER A 81 4.84 -3.77 -14.98
N GLY A 82 3.63 -3.32 -14.67
CA GLY A 82 2.57 -4.19 -14.15
C GLY A 82 1.80 -3.57 -12.99
N PRO A 83 0.70 -4.22 -12.58
CA PRO A 83 -0.25 -3.63 -11.64
C PRO A 83 0.33 -3.36 -10.25
N PHE A 84 1.35 -4.11 -9.83
CA PHE A 84 2.00 -3.91 -8.55
C PHE A 84 3.08 -2.83 -8.58
N ILE A 85 3.65 -2.54 -9.76
CA ILE A 85 4.59 -1.43 -9.93
C ILE A 85 3.85 -0.10 -9.72
N ASP A 86 2.64 0.03 -10.27
CA ASP A 86 1.80 1.22 -10.08
C ASP A 86 1.40 1.43 -8.61
N LEU A 87 1.34 0.36 -7.83
CA LEU A 87 0.94 0.40 -6.41
C LEU A 87 2.13 0.65 -5.48
N PHE A 88 3.22 -0.08 -5.69
CA PHE A 88 4.33 -0.18 -4.74
C PHE A 88 5.62 0.48 -5.22
N GLY A 89 5.73 0.75 -6.51
CA GLY A 89 6.98 1.13 -7.16
C GLY A 89 7.84 -0.07 -7.55
N PRO A 90 9.08 0.18 -8.02
CA PRO A 90 9.96 -0.85 -8.57
C PRO A 90 10.60 -1.74 -7.51
N VAL A 91 10.70 -1.28 -6.25
CA VAL A 91 11.44 -1.95 -5.19
C VAL A 91 10.56 -2.16 -3.96
N LEU A 92 10.63 -3.37 -3.41
CA LEU A 92 10.16 -3.75 -2.09
C LEU A 92 11.36 -4.15 -1.23
N LEU A 93 11.20 -4.15 0.09
CA LEU A 93 12.23 -4.56 1.03
C LEU A 93 11.86 -5.90 1.68
N SER A 94 12.78 -6.85 1.69
CA SER A 94 12.75 -8.02 2.57
C SER A 94 13.65 -7.78 3.79
N LEU A 95 13.34 -8.46 4.89
CA LEU A 95 14.23 -8.53 6.04
C LEU A 95 15.04 -9.82 5.96
N GLU A 96 16.37 -9.71 5.92
CA GLU A 96 17.29 -10.83 5.88
C GLU A 96 18.18 -10.82 7.12
N MET A 97 18.34 -11.97 7.76
CA MET A 97 19.24 -12.12 8.91
C MET A 97 20.65 -12.36 8.38
N LEU A 98 21.59 -11.48 8.71
CA LEU A 98 23.02 -11.66 8.39
C LEU A 98 23.69 -12.61 9.37
N ASP A 99 23.31 -12.48 10.65
CA ASP A 99 23.71 -13.34 11.74
C ASP A 99 22.55 -13.52 12.72
N GLU A 100 22.79 -14.18 13.86
CA GLU A 100 21.74 -14.45 14.86
C GLU A 100 21.17 -13.17 15.51
N THR A 101 21.85 -12.03 15.38
CA THR A 101 21.58 -10.78 16.11
C THR A 101 21.33 -9.56 15.22
N HIS A 102 21.73 -9.59 13.95
CA HIS A 102 21.68 -8.49 13.01
C HIS A 102 20.82 -8.85 11.80
N ALA A 103 19.82 -8.00 11.57
CA ALA A 103 18.98 -8.03 10.38
C ALA A 103 19.34 -6.88 9.46
N GLN A 104 19.32 -7.13 8.16
CA GLN A 104 19.48 -6.13 7.11
C GLN A 104 18.24 -6.08 6.23
N LEU A 105 17.94 -4.88 5.72
CA LEU A 105 16.93 -4.69 4.68
C LEU A 105 17.58 -4.99 3.32
N ALA A 106 17.02 -5.95 2.60
CA ALA A 106 17.47 -6.29 1.25
C ALA A 106 16.44 -5.79 0.22
N PRO A 107 16.85 -5.01 -0.79
CA PRO A 107 15.96 -4.58 -1.86
C PRO A 107 15.62 -5.75 -2.79
N GLN A 108 14.35 -5.83 -3.17
CA GLN A 108 13.80 -6.84 -4.07
C GLN A 108 13.01 -6.16 -5.18
N LEU A 109 13.18 -6.60 -6.42
CA LEU A 109 12.36 -6.13 -7.53
C LEU A 109 10.92 -6.57 -7.30
N THR A 110 9.98 -5.62 -7.29
CA THR A 110 8.57 -5.85 -6.96
C THR A 110 7.95 -6.98 -7.78
N ASN A 111 8.24 -7.03 -9.09
CA ASN A 111 7.68 -8.05 -9.97
C ASN A 111 8.21 -9.46 -9.66
N ASP A 112 9.47 -9.59 -9.25
CA ASP A 112 10.07 -10.88 -8.91
C ASP A 112 9.59 -11.34 -7.53
N ALA A 113 9.58 -10.43 -6.56
CA ALA A 113 9.13 -10.70 -5.20
C ALA A 113 7.65 -11.13 -5.13
N LEU A 114 6.80 -10.55 -5.99
CA LEU A 114 5.37 -10.86 -6.06
C LEU A 114 5.01 -11.88 -7.15
N LYS A 115 5.99 -12.47 -7.80
CA LYS A 115 5.76 -13.46 -8.86
C LYS A 115 5.06 -14.70 -8.29
N GLY A 116 4.01 -15.15 -8.97
CA GLY A 116 3.27 -16.36 -8.59
C GLY A 116 2.31 -16.19 -7.39
N LYS A 117 2.37 -15.06 -6.67
CA LYS A 117 1.46 -14.77 -5.56
C LYS A 117 0.02 -14.62 -6.08
N LYS A 118 -0.91 -15.33 -5.45
CA LYS A 118 -2.35 -15.29 -5.77
C LYS A 118 -3.10 -14.29 -4.93
N VAL A 119 -2.57 -14.00 -3.74
CA VAL A 119 -3.12 -13.04 -2.79
C VAL A 119 -1.98 -12.18 -2.28
N VAL A 120 -2.14 -10.87 -2.32
CA VAL A 120 -1.19 -9.91 -1.76
C VAL A 120 -1.92 -9.07 -0.72
N GLY A 121 -1.47 -9.12 0.52
CA GLY A 121 -2.02 -8.34 1.63
C GLY A 121 -1.29 -7.02 1.80
N LEU A 122 -1.97 -5.88 1.76
CA LEU A 122 -1.41 -4.59 2.18
C LEU A 122 -1.72 -4.41 3.65
N TYR A 123 -0.68 -4.44 4.47
CA TYR A 123 -0.81 -4.31 5.91
C TYR A 123 -0.40 -2.91 6.36
N PHE A 124 -1.34 -2.11 6.86
CA PHE A 124 -1.07 -0.79 7.42
C PHE A 124 -0.93 -0.90 8.93
N SER A 125 0.25 -0.56 9.45
CA SER A 125 0.61 -0.74 10.86
C SER A 125 1.76 0.16 11.29
N ALA A 126 1.92 0.37 12.59
CA ALA A 126 3.01 1.13 13.19
C ALA A 126 3.44 0.56 14.56
N ASP A 127 4.66 0.90 14.96
CA ASP A 127 5.27 0.52 16.24
C ASP A 127 4.51 1.12 17.44
N TRP A 128 4.08 2.38 17.35
CA TRP A 128 3.39 3.10 18.43
C TRP A 128 1.94 2.66 18.63
N CYS A 129 1.39 1.89 17.70
CA CYS A 129 -0.01 1.45 17.69
C CYS A 129 -0.22 0.20 18.56
N GLY A 130 -0.86 0.37 19.73
CA GLY A 130 -1.18 -0.72 20.65
C GLY A 130 -1.95 -1.90 20.01
N PRO A 131 -3.10 -1.66 19.35
CA PRO A 131 -3.85 -2.72 18.67
C PRO A 131 -3.06 -3.41 17.55
N CYS A 132 -2.12 -2.72 16.91
CA CYS A 132 -1.26 -3.28 15.89
C CYS A 132 -0.28 -4.30 16.48
N ARG A 133 0.35 -3.98 17.61
CA ARG A 133 1.25 -4.90 18.33
C ARG A 133 0.53 -6.17 18.80
N GLN A 134 -0.77 -6.10 19.06
CA GLN A 134 -1.59 -7.28 19.39
C GLN A 134 -1.95 -8.11 18.16
N PHE A 135 -2.21 -7.46 17.02
CA PHE A 135 -2.64 -8.14 15.79
C PHE A 135 -1.47 -8.75 14.99
N THR A 136 -0.28 -8.14 14.99
CA THR A 136 0.87 -8.63 14.22
C THR A 136 1.25 -10.09 14.54
N PRO A 137 1.30 -10.55 15.81
CA PRO A 137 1.54 -11.96 16.11
C PRO A 137 0.48 -12.92 15.54
N GLU A 138 -0.79 -12.52 15.56
CA GLU A 138 -1.87 -13.31 14.95
C GLU A 138 -1.71 -13.40 13.43
N LEU A 139 -1.35 -12.27 12.80
CA LEU A 139 -1.08 -12.20 11.38
C LEU A 139 0.14 -13.05 10.99
N ASN A 140 1.21 -13.06 11.79
CA ASN A 140 2.38 -13.93 11.58
C ASN A 140 1.97 -15.41 11.55
N SER A 141 1.15 -15.84 12.52
CA SER A 141 0.65 -17.21 12.60
C SER A 141 -0.22 -17.56 11.38
N PHE A 142 -1.13 -16.66 11.01
CA PHE A 142 -2.01 -16.83 9.87
C PHE A 142 -1.23 -16.91 8.55
N TYR A 143 -0.29 -16.00 8.33
CA TYR A 143 0.60 -15.94 7.17
C TYR A 143 1.36 -17.25 6.99
N SER A 144 2.05 -17.71 8.05
CA SER A 144 2.78 -18.98 8.04
C SER A 144 1.86 -20.17 7.71
N LYS A 145 0.65 -20.18 8.27
CA LYS A 145 -0.33 -21.25 8.04
C LYS A 145 -0.82 -21.27 6.61
N MET A 146 -1.14 -20.12 6.01
CA MET A 146 -1.64 -20.06 4.63
C MET A 146 -0.58 -20.56 3.65
N ASN A 147 0.68 -20.16 3.84
CA ASN A 147 1.79 -20.56 2.96
C ASN A 147 2.26 -22.01 3.17
N LYS A 148 1.86 -22.67 4.25
CA LYS A 148 2.12 -24.11 4.49
C LYS A 148 1.02 -25.04 3.95
N ARG A 149 -0.06 -24.50 3.36
CA ARG A 149 -1.17 -25.33 2.86
C ARG A 149 -0.75 -26.16 1.65
N ARG A 150 -1.13 -27.44 1.66
CA ARG A 150 -0.90 -28.36 0.54
C ARG A 150 -1.55 -27.80 -0.73
N GLY A 151 -0.78 -27.79 -1.82
CA GLY A 151 -1.24 -27.30 -3.13
C GLY A 151 -1.33 -25.78 -3.27
N ARG A 152 -1.02 -25.00 -2.22
CA ARG A 152 -1.08 -23.53 -2.24
C ARG A 152 0.11 -22.89 -1.52
N LYS A 153 1.27 -23.55 -1.63
CA LYS A 153 2.49 -23.13 -0.97
C LYS A 153 2.95 -21.79 -1.54
N ASP A 154 3.33 -20.87 -0.66
CA ASP A 154 3.91 -19.57 -1.01
C ASP A 154 3.05 -18.68 -1.93
N GLU A 155 1.73 -18.92 -1.98
CA GLU A 155 0.77 -18.15 -2.80
C GLU A 155 0.31 -16.83 -2.14
N PHE A 156 0.52 -16.66 -0.83
CA PHE A 156 0.14 -15.47 -0.08
C PHE A 156 1.38 -14.66 0.27
N GLU A 157 1.37 -13.37 -0.07
CA GLU A 157 2.41 -12.43 0.34
C GLU A 157 1.80 -11.24 1.07
N ILE A 158 2.57 -10.60 1.95
CA ILE A 158 2.18 -9.34 2.59
C ILE A 158 3.19 -8.26 2.23
N VAL A 159 2.68 -7.07 1.90
CA VAL A 159 3.47 -5.84 1.74
C VAL A 159 3.07 -4.92 2.87
N TRP A 160 3.98 -4.71 3.81
CA TRP A 160 3.79 -3.80 4.92
C TRP A 160 3.93 -2.34 4.46
N VAL A 161 2.92 -1.54 4.78
CA VAL A 161 2.90 -0.09 4.60
C VAL A 161 3.02 0.54 5.98
N SER A 162 4.24 0.97 6.30
CA SER A 162 4.56 1.54 7.60
C SER A 162 3.84 2.87 7.85
N ARG A 163 3.39 3.05 9.09
CA ARG A 163 2.94 4.32 9.65
C ARG A 163 3.78 4.71 10.87
N CYS A 164 4.99 4.13 10.99
CA CYS A 164 6.00 4.55 11.97
C CYS A 164 6.36 6.02 11.75
N ARG A 165 6.98 6.64 12.76
CA ARG A 165 7.35 8.07 12.70
C ARG A 165 8.74 8.31 12.13
N ASP A 166 9.60 7.30 12.17
CA ASP A 166 11.00 7.39 11.82
C ASP A 166 11.54 6.02 11.35
N THR A 167 12.66 6.06 10.64
CA THR A 167 13.30 4.88 10.03
C THR A 167 13.87 3.90 11.06
N ASN A 168 14.27 4.37 12.25
CA ASN A 168 14.77 3.47 13.29
C ASN A 168 13.63 2.62 13.87
N SER A 169 12.51 3.26 14.24
CA SER A 169 11.28 2.57 14.67
C SER A 169 10.72 1.65 13.57
N TYR A 170 10.85 2.05 12.30
CA TYR A 170 10.53 1.19 11.16
C TYR A 170 11.33 -0.11 11.18
N GLY A 171 12.67 -0.02 11.27
CA GLY A 171 13.55 -1.18 11.25
C GLY A 171 13.29 -2.12 12.43
N GLN A 172 13.23 -1.56 13.64
CA GLN A 172 12.98 -2.32 14.87
C GLN A 172 11.62 -3.02 14.89
N TYR A 173 10.59 -2.40 14.33
CA TYR A 173 9.27 -3.02 14.26
C TYR A 173 9.20 -4.09 13.18
N PHE A 174 9.93 -3.93 12.07
CA PHE A 174 9.95 -4.90 10.99
C PHE A 174 10.55 -6.25 11.41
N THR A 175 11.52 -6.26 12.33
CA THR A 175 12.09 -7.51 12.88
C THR A 175 11.08 -8.39 13.62
N GLN A 176 9.94 -7.81 14.04
CA GLN A 176 8.87 -8.54 14.74
C GLN A 176 7.84 -9.16 13.77
N MET A 177 7.99 -8.91 12.46
CA MET A 177 7.04 -9.35 11.44
C MET A 177 7.40 -10.72 10.87
N GLY A 178 6.41 -11.38 10.27
CA GLY A 178 6.47 -12.79 9.85
C GLY A 178 7.32 -13.10 8.62
N GLY A 179 8.33 -12.28 8.30
CA GLY A 179 9.22 -12.47 7.15
C GLY A 179 8.60 -12.15 5.79
N TRP A 180 7.62 -11.24 5.77
CA TRP A 180 7.02 -10.71 4.54
C TRP A 180 7.72 -9.44 4.06
N LEU A 181 7.25 -8.87 2.95
CA LEU A 181 7.83 -7.69 2.31
C LEU A 181 7.34 -6.39 2.94
N ALA A 182 8.06 -5.31 2.70
CA ALA A 182 7.68 -3.96 3.12
C ALA A 182 7.97 -2.93 2.03
N LEU A 183 7.21 -1.83 2.03
CA LEU A 183 7.55 -0.66 1.22
C LEU A 183 8.77 0.05 1.80
N PRO A 184 9.67 0.59 0.96
CA PRO A 184 10.74 1.46 1.42
C PRO A 184 10.23 2.56 2.36
N PRO A 185 10.94 2.88 3.46
CA PRO A 185 10.44 3.78 4.49
C PRO A 185 10.00 5.14 3.96
N GLU A 186 10.74 5.70 3.00
CA GLU A 186 10.45 6.98 2.34
C GLU A 186 9.14 6.93 1.55
N GLU A 187 8.87 5.81 0.89
CA GLU A 187 7.65 5.60 0.10
C GLU A 187 6.45 5.27 1.00
N ALA A 188 6.68 4.46 2.04
CA ALA A 188 5.67 4.03 3.00
C ALA A 188 5.16 5.19 3.88
N MET A 189 6.07 6.03 4.37
CA MET A 189 5.74 7.17 5.23
C MET A 189 5.49 8.46 4.42
N GLY A 190 5.85 8.48 3.13
CA GLY A 190 5.66 9.61 2.23
C GLY A 190 4.36 9.55 1.41
N GLN A 191 4.43 10.13 0.20
CA GLN A 191 3.26 10.35 -0.66
C GLN A 191 2.61 9.04 -1.13
N ARG A 192 3.39 8.01 -1.44
CA ARG A 192 2.86 6.72 -1.92
C ARG A 192 2.03 6.03 -0.84
N GLY A 193 2.56 5.94 0.39
CA GLY A 193 1.82 5.37 1.52
C GLY A 193 0.56 6.14 1.88
N ALA A 194 0.60 7.49 1.83
CA ALA A 194 -0.59 8.32 2.00
C ALA A 194 -1.65 8.03 0.92
N TRP A 195 -1.24 8.00 -0.35
CA TRP A 195 -2.11 7.67 -1.48
C TRP A 195 -2.68 6.25 -1.38
N LEU A 196 -1.90 5.26 -0.96
CA LEU A 196 -2.40 3.89 -0.72
C LEU A 196 -3.46 3.88 0.38
N GLY A 197 -3.24 4.62 1.46
CA GLY A 197 -4.22 4.78 2.54
C GLY A 197 -5.54 5.35 2.04
N GLU A 198 -5.50 6.41 1.23
CA GLU A 198 -6.68 7.02 0.63
C GLU A 198 -7.37 6.08 -0.37
N LYS A 199 -6.61 5.51 -1.32
CA LYS A 199 -7.09 4.60 -2.36
C LYS A 199 -7.87 3.42 -1.79
N PHE A 200 -7.39 2.86 -0.67
CA PHE A 200 -8.02 1.72 -0.01
C PHE A 200 -8.90 2.11 1.18
N LYS A 201 -9.21 3.40 1.35
CA LYS A 201 -10.12 3.94 2.38
C LYS A 201 -9.71 3.53 3.81
N VAL A 202 -8.40 3.55 4.09
CA VAL A 202 -7.83 3.19 5.39
C VAL A 202 -8.08 4.31 6.40
N LYS A 203 -9.04 4.10 7.30
CA LYS A 203 -9.41 5.08 8.34
C LYS A 203 -8.57 4.97 9.61
N SER A 204 -8.09 3.77 9.93
CA SER A 204 -7.34 3.47 11.15
C SER A 204 -6.38 2.30 10.94
N ILE A 205 -5.43 2.13 11.86
CA ILE A 205 -4.54 0.96 11.91
C ILE A 205 -4.83 0.12 13.17
N PRO A 206 -4.65 -1.21 13.14
CA PRO A 206 -4.20 -2.01 12.00
C PRO A 206 -5.30 -2.21 10.93
N THR A 207 -4.93 -2.10 9.66
CA THR A 207 -5.81 -2.44 8.52
C THR A 207 -5.09 -3.41 7.60
N LEU A 208 -5.78 -4.47 7.15
CA LEU A 208 -5.26 -5.44 6.20
C LEU A 208 -6.21 -5.52 4.99
N VAL A 209 -5.71 -5.08 3.84
CA VAL A 209 -6.41 -5.14 2.55
C VAL A 209 -5.87 -6.32 1.76
N LEU A 210 -6.71 -7.19 1.24
CA LEU A 210 -6.27 -8.28 0.37
C LEU A 210 -6.53 -7.92 -1.09
N LEU A 211 -5.52 -8.08 -1.91
CA LEU A 211 -5.55 -7.94 -3.36
C LEU A 211 -5.36 -9.28 -4.05
N ASP A 212 -5.85 -9.38 -5.28
CA ASP A 212 -5.55 -10.50 -6.17
C ASP A 212 -4.21 -10.34 -6.88
N ASP A 213 -3.87 -11.32 -7.72
CA ASP A 213 -2.66 -11.39 -8.55
C ASP A 213 -2.57 -10.28 -9.62
N LEU A 214 -3.62 -9.47 -9.76
CA LEU A 214 -3.69 -8.32 -10.63
C LEU A 214 -3.77 -7.01 -9.84
N GLY A 215 -3.73 -7.01 -8.51
CA GLY A 215 -3.86 -5.80 -7.69
C GLY A 215 -5.30 -5.28 -7.55
N ASN A 216 -6.32 -6.09 -7.84
CA ASN A 216 -7.72 -5.74 -7.56
C ASN A 216 -8.11 -6.13 -6.14
N VAL A 217 -8.99 -5.36 -5.51
CA VAL A 217 -9.44 -5.62 -4.14
C VAL A 217 -10.25 -6.91 -4.04
N ILE A 218 -9.81 -7.82 -3.18
CA ILE A 218 -10.57 -8.98 -2.73
C ILE A 218 -11.43 -8.61 -1.52
N THR A 219 -10.79 -8.01 -0.51
CA THR A 219 -11.47 -7.54 0.70
C THR A 219 -10.67 -6.43 1.36
N LEU A 220 -11.38 -5.43 1.90
CA LEU A 220 -10.78 -4.37 2.72
C LEU A 220 -10.79 -4.72 4.23
N ASP A 221 -11.42 -5.83 4.60
CA ASP A 221 -11.74 -6.19 5.99
C ASP A 221 -10.92 -7.40 6.48
N GLY A 222 -9.70 -7.58 5.94
CA GLY A 222 -8.85 -8.73 6.26
C GLY A 222 -8.50 -8.80 7.75
N ARG A 223 -8.35 -7.65 8.41
CA ARG A 223 -8.01 -7.57 9.85
C ARG A 223 -9.08 -8.21 10.72
N ASN A 224 -10.36 -7.97 10.45
CA ASN A 224 -11.44 -8.51 11.27
C ASN A 224 -11.76 -9.97 10.93
N LYS A 225 -11.48 -10.40 9.69
CA LYS A 225 -11.70 -11.77 9.24
C LYS A 225 -10.71 -12.79 9.82
N ILE A 226 -9.45 -12.41 10.05
CA ILE A 226 -8.43 -13.34 10.58
C ILE A 226 -8.78 -13.89 11.96
N PRO A 227 -9.18 -13.08 12.96
CA PRO A 227 -9.58 -13.59 14.28
C PRO A 227 -10.82 -14.48 14.23
N GLN A 228 -11.75 -14.22 13.29
CA GLN A 228 -12.99 -14.98 13.10
C GLN A 228 -12.76 -16.31 12.37
N ASP A 229 -11.80 -16.36 11.45
CA ASP A 229 -11.44 -17.54 10.66
C ASP A 229 -9.95 -17.85 10.80
N LYS A 230 -9.52 -18.20 12.02
CA LYS A 230 -8.13 -18.63 12.31
C LYS A 230 -7.72 -19.87 11.53
N ALA A 231 -8.69 -20.66 11.10
CA ALA A 231 -8.46 -21.81 10.23
C ALA A 231 -8.08 -21.38 8.81
N GLY A 232 -8.61 -20.25 8.35
CA GLY A 232 -8.51 -19.70 7.00
C GLY A 232 -9.41 -20.42 6.00
N ILE A 233 -10.49 -21.04 6.44
CA ILE A 233 -11.37 -21.87 5.58
C ILE A 233 -11.94 -21.02 4.45
N GLY A 234 -12.36 -19.80 4.76
CA GLY A 234 -12.91 -18.87 3.79
C GLY A 234 -11.85 -18.05 3.04
N PHE A 235 -10.58 -18.11 3.44
CA PHE A 235 -9.50 -17.30 2.85
C PHE A 235 -9.37 -17.53 1.33
N PRO A 236 -9.32 -16.46 0.50
CA PRO A 236 -9.13 -15.04 0.84
C PRO A 236 -10.41 -14.21 1.01
N TRP A 237 -11.54 -14.87 1.31
CA TRP A 237 -12.86 -14.26 1.59
C TRP A 237 -13.41 -13.41 0.44
N ARG A 238 -13.29 -13.93 -0.79
CA ARG A 238 -13.91 -13.35 -1.99
C ARG A 238 -15.43 -13.32 -1.85
N ASN A 239 -16.05 -12.27 -2.41
CA ASN A 239 -17.47 -12.28 -2.68
C ASN A 239 -17.80 -13.44 -3.65
N PRO A 240 -18.86 -14.24 -3.42
CA PRO A 240 -19.23 -15.37 -4.27
C PRO A 240 -19.36 -15.00 -5.76
N ILE A 241 -19.87 -13.81 -6.08
CA ILE A 241 -20.01 -13.34 -7.47
C ILE A 241 -18.62 -13.13 -8.10
N ALA A 242 -17.70 -12.53 -7.35
CA ALA A 242 -16.32 -12.34 -7.80
C ALA A 242 -15.60 -13.68 -8.02
N SER A 243 -15.86 -14.68 -7.17
CA SER A 243 -15.32 -16.04 -7.35
C SER A 243 -15.81 -16.68 -8.65
N LEU A 244 -17.09 -16.52 -8.98
CA LEU A 244 -17.65 -17.03 -10.24
C LEU A 244 -17.02 -16.34 -11.46
N TYR A 245 -16.93 -15.02 -11.45
CA TYR A 245 -16.29 -14.26 -12.53
C TYR A 245 -14.84 -14.72 -12.78
N MET A 246 -14.07 -14.94 -11.71
CA MET A 246 -12.68 -15.38 -11.82
C MET A 246 -12.53 -16.79 -12.38
N ALA A 247 -13.51 -17.67 -12.15
CA ALA A 247 -13.56 -19.01 -12.71
C ALA A 247 -13.95 -19.01 -14.19
N LEU A 248 -14.84 -18.10 -14.60
CA LEU A 248 -15.34 -18.02 -15.98
C LEU A 248 -14.43 -17.24 -16.93
N VAL A 249 -13.72 -16.21 -16.42
CA VAL A 249 -12.92 -15.31 -17.26
C VAL A 249 -11.41 -15.60 -17.15
N PRO A 250 -10.76 -16.04 -18.24
CA PRO A 250 -9.31 -16.26 -18.28
C PRO A 250 -8.49 -15.04 -17.86
N ARG A 251 -7.34 -15.29 -17.22
CA ARG A 251 -6.43 -14.23 -16.73
C ARG A 251 -5.98 -13.29 -17.85
N THR A 252 -5.74 -13.79 -19.05
CA THR A 252 -5.33 -12.98 -20.22
C THR A 252 -6.36 -11.93 -20.59
N LEU A 253 -7.65 -12.29 -20.60
CA LEU A 253 -8.72 -11.34 -20.86
C LEU A 253 -8.84 -10.31 -19.73
N ARG A 254 -8.75 -10.74 -18.48
CA ARG A 254 -8.77 -9.81 -17.33
C ARG A 254 -7.64 -8.78 -17.39
N LEU A 255 -6.45 -9.20 -17.83
CA LEU A 255 -5.30 -8.31 -18.05
C LEU A 255 -5.55 -7.31 -19.18
N MET A 256 -6.07 -7.77 -20.33
CA MET A 256 -6.41 -6.90 -21.46
C MET A 256 -7.45 -5.85 -21.09
N VAL A 257 -8.51 -6.25 -20.37
CA VAL A 257 -9.54 -5.30 -19.91
C VAL A 257 -8.92 -4.28 -18.97
N LYS A 258 -8.03 -4.71 -18.06
CA LYS A 258 -7.37 -3.80 -17.13
C LYS A 258 -6.46 -2.78 -17.84
N SER A 259 -5.68 -3.19 -18.83
CA SER A 259 -4.82 -2.26 -19.57
C SER A 259 -5.65 -1.23 -20.35
N GLN A 260 -6.74 -1.67 -20.99
CA GLN A 260 -7.64 -0.76 -21.72
C GLN A 260 -8.31 0.25 -20.77
N LEU A 261 -8.72 -0.19 -19.57
CA LEU A 261 -9.30 0.71 -18.57
C LEU A 261 -8.29 1.74 -18.06
N ILE A 262 -7.03 1.34 -17.86
CA ILE A 262 -5.97 2.27 -17.46
C ILE A 262 -5.76 3.32 -18.57
N ASP A 263 -5.62 2.90 -19.83
CA ASP A 263 -5.45 3.81 -20.97
C ASP A 263 -6.62 4.80 -21.09
N VAL A 264 -7.86 4.33 -20.91
CA VAL A 264 -9.05 5.18 -20.95
C VAL A 264 -9.05 6.16 -19.78
N LYS A 265 -8.74 5.68 -18.56
CA LYS A 265 -8.66 6.51 -17.37
C LYS A 265 -7.62 7.61 -17.54
N ASP A 266 -6.45 7.30 -18.06
CA ASP A 266 -5.37 8.26 -18.27
C ASP A 266 -5.73 9.30 -19.33
N ARG A 267 -6.42 8.89 -20.41
CA ARG A 267 -6.97 9.82 -21.40
C ARG A 267 -7.99 10.78 -20.79
N LEU A 268 -8.90 10.27 -19.96
CA LEU A 268 -9.93 11.08 -19.30
C LEU A 268 -9.31 12.06 -18.30
N LEU A 269 -8.41 11.59 -17.44
CA LEU A 269 -7.68 12.46 -16.50
C LEU A 269 -6.85 13.52 -17.24
N GLY A 270 -6.21 13.15 -18.36
CA GLY A 270 -5.47 14.09 -19.20
C GLY A 270 -6.35 15.12 -19.92
N GLN A 271 -7.61 14.80 -20.21
CA GLN A 271 -8.59 15.76 -20.74
C GLN A 271 -9.10 16.69 -19.64
N ILE A 272 -9.46 16.14 -18.48
CA ILE A 272 -9.92 16.93 -17.32
C ILE A 272 -8.81 17.88 -16.84
N GLY A 273 -7.57 17.42 -16.75
CA GLY A 273 -6.42 18.25 -16.36
C GLY A 273 -6.12 19.39 -17.35
N ARG A 274 -6.42 19.20 -18.64
CA ARG A 274 -6.32 20.27 -19.66
C ARG A 274 -7.45 21.30 -19.54
N ILE A 275 -8.65 20.87 -19.12
CA ILE A 275 -9.79 21.76 -18.91
C ILE A 275 -9.63 22.57 -17.62
N LEU A 276 -9.04 22.00 -16.57
CA LEU A 276 -8.84 22.66 -15.27
C LEU A 276 -7.61 23.59 -15.20
N ARG A 277 -6.77 23.65 -16.24
CA ARG A 277 -5.68 24.65 -16.37
C ARG A 277 -5.90 25.58 -17.57
N PRO A 278 -6.82 26.56 -17.50
CA PRO A 278 -6.88 27.60 -18.50
C PRO A 278 -5.77 28.65 -18.21
N GLY A 279 -4.69 28.57 -18.99
CA GLY A 279 -3.82 29.71 -19.34
C GLY A 279 -3.13 30.51 -18.23
N SER A 280 -1.89 30.15 -17.87
CA SER A 280 -0.88 31.17 -17.60
C SER A 280 -0.44 31.76 -18.94
N ALA A 281 -1.17 32.76 -19.43
CA ALA A 281 -0.73 33.56 -20.56
C ALA A 281 0.50 34.39 -20.13
N LYS A 282 1.59 34.27 -20.90
CA LYS A 282 2.77 35.11 -20.81
C LYS A 282 2.36 36.58 -20.95
N VAL A 283 2.67 37.40 -19.95
CA VAL A 283 2.76 38.85 -20.14
C VAL A 283 4.20 39.13 -20.56
N ALA A 284 4.33 39.65 -21.78
CA ALA A 284 5.57 40.14 -22.38
C ALA A 284 5.96 41.49 -21.78
#